data_AF-A0A0W1B176-F1
#
_entry.id   AF-A0A0W1B176-F1
#
_cell.length_a   1.000
_cell.length_b   1.000
_cell.length_c   1.000
_cell.angle_alpha   90.00
_cell.angle_beta   90.00
_cell.angle_gamma   90.00
#
_symmetry.space_group_name_H-M   'P 1'
#
loop_
_entity.id
_entity.type
_entity.pdbx_description
1 polymer ?
#
loop_
_entity_poly.entity_id
_entity_poly.type
_entity_poly.pdbx_seq_one_letter_code
_entity_poly.pdbx_strand_id
1 'polypeptide(L)' 'MKNNESFVFVTIPLSEIKKFILIDFVAGTVIYFAIKFPLHSFIAASAGSMFGPILIRQSMKMVQNRAKA' A
#
# COMPACT_ATOMS: atom_id res chain seq x y z
N MET A 1 37.21 -15.29 -15.51
CA MET A 1 36.38 -14.51 -14.57
C MET A 1 35.06 -15.26 -14.42
N LYS A 2 34.79 -15.85 -13.25
CA LYS A 2 33.63 -16.74 -13.03
C LYS A 2 32.45 -15.88 -12.53
N ASN A 3 31.44 -15.65 -13.38
CA ASN A 3 30.18 -15.01 -13.00
C ASN A 3 29.43 -15.93 -12.02
N ASN A 4 29.55 -15.67 -10.72
CA ASN A 4 28.71 -16.31 -9.70
C ASN A 4 27.42 -15.48 -9.55
N GLU A 5 26.49 -15.62 -10.48
CA GLU A 5 25.16 -15.01 -10.32
C GLU A 5 24.39 -15.78 -9.24
N SER A 6 24.13 -15.12 -8.12
CA SER A 6 23.36 -15.68 -7.01
C SER A 6 21.88 -15.60 -7.35
N PHE A 7 21.27 -16.74 -7.66
CA PHE A 7 19.83 -16.83 -7.91
C PHE A 7 19.07 -16.87 -6.58
N VAL A 8 18.18 -15.90 -6.35
CA VAL A 8 17.35 -15.82 -5.15
C VAL A 8 15.91 -16.16 -5.52
N PHE A 9 15.40 -17.27 -4.99
CA PHE A 9 14.00 -17.67 -5.16
C PHE A 9 13.19 -17.29 -3.93
N VAL A 10 12.19 -16.41 -4.09
CA VAL A 10 11.29 -15.99 -3.01
C VAL A 10 9.91 -16.59 -3.29
N THR A 11 9.44 -17.45 -2.38
CA THR A 11 8.07 -17.99 -2.44
C THR A 11 7.18 -17.15 -1.54
N ILE A 12 6.12 -16.59 -2.10
CA ILE A 12 5.07 -15.90 -1.33
C ILE A 12 3.84 -16.81 -1.35
N PRO A 13 3.33 -17.25 -0.19
CA PRO A 13 2.14 -18.09 -0.15
C PRO A 13 0.92 -17.30 -0.65
N LEU A 14 0.07 -17.95 -1.45
CA LEU A 14 -1.12 -17.32 -2.04
C LEU A 14 -2.07 -16.75 -0.96
N SER A 15 -2.10 -17.37 0.23
CA SER A 15 -2.87 -16.88 1.37
C SER A 15 -2.44 -15.48 1.83
N GLU A 16 -1.14 -15.17 1.78
CA GLU A 16 -0.64 -13.83 2.15
C GLU A 16 -1.01 -12.78 1.10
N ILE A 17 -0.95 -13.15 -0.19
CA ILE A 17 -1.41 -12.26 -1.27
C ILE A 17 -2.90 -11.95 -1.11
N LYS A 18 -3.72 -12.97 -0.80
CA LYS A 18 -5.17 -12.78 -0.57
C LYS A 18 -5.46 -11.85 0.61
N LYS A 19 -4.78 -12.03 1.74
CA LYS A 19 -4.94 -11.14 2.90
C LYS A 19 -4.55 -9.71 2.55
N PHE A 20 -3.43 -9.53 1.84
CA PHE A 20 -2.97 -8.22 1.42
C PHE A 20 -4.02 -7.51 0.54
N ILE A 21 -4.54 -8.19 -0.48
CA ILE A 21 -5.58 -7.64 -1.36
C ILE A 21 -6.85 -7.30 -0.57
N LEU A 22 -7.25 -8.17 0.37
CA LEU A 22 -8.43 -7.92 1.20
C LEU A 22 -8.27 -6.65 2.05
N ILE A 23 -7.11 -6.49 2.69
CA ILE A 23 -6.81 -5.30 3.51
C ILE A 23 -6.79 -4.05 2.64
N ASP A 24 -6.17 -4.11 1.46
CA ASP A 24 -6.09 -2.97 0.54
C ASP A 24 -7.47 -2.55 0.03
N PHE A 25 -8.33 -3.52 -0.28
CA PHE A 25 -9.71 -3.25 -0.69
C PHE A 25 -10.54 -2.60 0.42
N VAL A 26 -10.42 -3.11 1.65
CA VAL A 26 -11.09 -2.52 2.82
C VAL A 26 -10.57 -1.10 3.08
N ALA A 27 -9.25 -0.92 3.11
CA ALA A 27 -8.63 0.39 3.36
C ALA A 27 -8.99 1.41 2.27
N GLY A 28 -8.91 1.04 1.00
CA GLY A 28 -9.28 1.89 -0.12
C GLY A 28 -10.76 2.31 -0.07
N THR A 29 -11.65 1.40 0.31
CA THR A 29 -13.08 1.70 0.51
C THR A 29 -13.30 2.67 1.66
N VAL A 30 -12.61 2.47 2.79
CA VAL A 30 -12.68 3.39 3.94
C VAL A 30 -12.20 4.78 3.54
N ILE A 31 -11.07 4.88 2.82
CA ILE A 31 -10.53 6.16 2.34
C ILE A 31 -11.50 6.82 1.35
N TYR A 32 -12.10 6.06 0.44
CA TYR A 32 -13.10 6.56 -0.50
C TYR A 32 -14.25 7.25 0.23
N PHE A 33 -14.86 6.58 1.21
CA PHE A 33 -15.98 7.16 1.96
C PHE A 33 -15.54 8.31 2.87
N ALA A 34 -14.37 8.21 3.49
CA ALA A 34 -13.81 9.28 4.31
C ALA A 34 -13.60 10.58 3.53
N ILE A 35 -13.32 10.48 2.22
CA ILE A 35 -13.15 11.65 1.33
C ILE A 35 -14.50 12.04 0.70
N LYS A 36 -15.29 11.07 0.25
CA LYS A 36 -16.58 11.33 -0.41
C LYS A 36 -17.59 12.00 0.50
N PHE A 37 -17.63 11.63 1.77
CA PHE A 37 -18.60 12.16 2.74
C PHE A 37 -18.44 13.68 2.96
N PRO A 38 -17.23 14.21 3.25
CA PRO A 38 -17.04 15.66 3.41
C PRO A 38 -16.95 16.43 2.09
N LEU A 39 -16.33 15.87 1.05
CA LEU A 39 -16.04 16.61 -0.18
C LEU A 39 -17.13 16.48 -1.25
N HIS A 40 -18.07 15.53 -1.09
CA HIS A 40 -19.10 15.16 -2.07
C HIS A 40 -18.59 14.92 -3.50
N SER A 41 -17.28 14.76 -3.66
CA SER A 41 -16.61 14.69 -4.96
C SER A 41 -16.21 13.27 -5.27
N PHE A 42 -16.80 12.73 -6.34
CA PHE A 42 -16.48 11.40 -6.84
C PHE A 42 -15.01 11.30 -7.29
N ILE A 43 -14.51 12.33 -7.97
CA ILE A 43 -13.14 12.36 -8.52
C ILE A 43 -12.13 12.38 -7.37
N ALA A 44 -12.32 13.26 -6.38
CA ALA A 44 -11.43 13.35 -5.22
C ALA A 44 -11.44 12.05 -4.41
N ALA A 45 -12.62 11.46 -4.19
CA ALA A 45 -12.75 10.20 -3.47
C ALA A 45 -12.04 9.04 -4.19
N SER A 46 -12.18 8.98 -5.52
CA SER A 46 -11.57 7.93 -6.34
C SER A 46 -10.04 8.06 -6.34
N ALA A 47 -9.52 9.26 -6.62
CA ALA A 47 -8.09 9.54 -6.57
C ALA A 47 -7.53 9.27 -5.17
N GLY A 48 -8.22 9.73 -4.13
CA GLY A 48 -7.85 9.51 -2.74
C GLY A 48 -7.79 8.03 -2.36
N SER A 49 -8.75 7.21 -2.80
CA SER A 49 -8.71 5.76 -2.55
C SER A 49 -7.59 5.02 -3.29
N MET A 50 -7.20 5.49 -4.49
CA MET A 50 -6.10 4.88 -5.25
C MET A 50 -4.73 5.26 -4.68
N PHE A 51 -4.54 6.54 -4.35
CA PHE A 51 -3.24 7.04 -3.88
C PHE A 51 -3.06 6.96 -2.36
N GLY A 52 -4.15 6.91 -1.59
CA GLY A 52 -4.15 6.88 -0.13
C GLY A 52 -3.28 5.77 0.46
N PRO A 53 -3.45 4.49 0.07
CA PRO A 53 -2.63 3.40 0.57
C PRO A 53 -1.13 3.58 0.29
N ILE A 54 -0.78 4.12 -0.89
CA ILE A 54 0.60 4.41 -1.28
C ILE A 54 1.20 5.48 -0.37
N LEU A 55 0.47 6.57 -0.13
CA LEU A 55 0.89 7.67 0.73
C LEU A 55 1.05 7.21 2.19
N ILE A 56 0.14 6.38 2.71
CA ILE A 56 0.25 5.77 4.05
C ILE A 56 1.50 4.91 4.15
N ARG A 57 1.79 4.10 3.13
CA ARG A 57 3.01 3.29 3.13
C ARG A 57 4.28 4.14 3.12
N GLN A 58 4.29 5.23 2.36
CA GLN A 58 5.43 6.15 2.30
C GLN A 58 5.62 6.89 3.63
N SER A 59 4.55 7.36 4.26
CA SER A 59 4.62 8.05 5.56
C SER A 59 5.14 7.12 6.65
N MET A 60 4.67 5.87 6.70
CA MET A 60 5.15 4.85 7.64
C MET A 60 6.66 4.57 7.48
N LYS A 61 7.14 4.43 6.24
CA LYS A 61 8.58 4.26 5.97
C LYS A 61 9.39 5.46 6.46
N MET A 62 8.89 6.68 6.26
CA MET A 62 9.55 7.89 6.72
C MET A 62 9.64 7.95 8.24
N VAL A 63 8.57 7.58 8.95
CA VAL A 63 8.54 7.49 10.42
C VAL A 63 9.54 6.45 10.92
N GLN A 64 9.57 5.26 10.31
CA GLN A 64 10.52 4.20 10.67
C GLN A 64 11.98 4.61 10.48
N ASN A 65 12.29 5.34 9.40
CA ASN A 65 13.63 5.84 9.15
C ASN A 65 14.06 6.91 10.17
N ARG A 66 13.13 7.77 10.60
CA ARG A 66 13.39 8.77 11.65
C ARG A 66 13.60 8.15 13.02
N ALA A 67 12.91 7.05 13.35
CA ALA A 67 13.08 6.36 14.63
C ALA A 67 14.40 5.56 14.73
N LYS A 68 15.08 5.32 13.60
CA LYS A 68 16.38 4.63 13.54
C LYS A 68 17.58 5.58 13.48
N ALA A 69 17.34 6.87 13.25
CA ALA A 69 18.36 7.93 13.23
C ALA A 69 18.51 8.54 14.63
#